data_AF-I0YZY5-F1
#
_entry.id   AF-I0YZY5-F1
#
_cell.length_a   1.000
_cell.length_b   1.000
_cell.length_c   1.000
_cell.angle_alpha   90.00
_cell.angle_beta   90.00
_cell.angle_gamma   90.00
#
_symmetry.space_group_name_H-M   'P 1'
#
loop_
_entity.id
_entity.type
_entity.pdbx_description
1 polymer ?
#
loop_
_entity_poly.entity_id
_entity_poly.type
_entity_poly.pdbx_seq_one_letter_code
_entity_poly.pdbx_strand_id
1 'polypeptide(L)'
;MVRQREKGNPDKDKYGTWKQNLPIMYDWIMNHNRGWPSQSCRWGEAIEDFKYKKRHYLYLSDRTDPEGTDPNKLSVWTLDVTKPRVAPAESLKYDEKAKSPNIKPYSTIIHPGEVNKIRECPQHPHIVVTHTDAKELYVWDIEKQPNRATDKLQKLSIPDLVLVGHEQVAAFALGMSSAKTLVASGGEDQKVRIVPNIDQGESAGPAKYSPPAPSLAPRFKLKGHSATIEDVVWRPGSTEELASVGDDYKLLLWDTRAQPGPAAAVEQAHGQQDVQCVDWSALQEHMLVTGAADGSVKVWDRRQLKEAVHTFKLHDSAIMRVEWAPYKPGVFASGGEDKLIAVWDLERQDKMPGGGEEAGPDAKKARTIGASLPPQLMFHHAGHRSQVVDFQWHPTDPYTMVSVSDAGAGGTLQVWRISDLIWRPIDEVLRELEEHRDYILGVKEEAREAASGANTAPAADKPVRSGVTDTTVVAPAAPKGASKEEAAARAADSADPMDES
;
A
#
# COMPACT_ATOMS: atom_id res chain seq x y z
N MET A 1 32.77 45.05 5.53
CA MET A 1 32.43 43.63 5.82
C MET A 1 31.17 43.27 5.04
N VAL A 2 31.35 42.75 3.82
CA VAL A 2 30.26 42.21 3.01
C VAL A 2 29.90 40.86 3.63
N ARG A 3 28.75 40.77 4.33
CA ARG A 3 28.19 39.48 4.73
C ARG A 3 27.76 38.77 3.44
N GLN A 4 28.55 37.77 3.02
CA GLN A 4 28.11 36.77 2.08
C GLN A 4 26.81 36.16 2.63
N ARG A 5 25.68 36.40 1.94
CA ARG A 5 24.50 35.56 2.11
C ARG A 5 24.92 34.17 1.64
N GLU A 6 25.06 33.24 2.57
CA GLU A 6 25.07 31.82 2.25
C GLU A 6 23.82 31.56 1.40
N LYS A 7 24.01 31.15 0.14
CA LYS A 7 22.92 30.66 -0.69
C LYS A 7 22.44 29.37 -0.01
N GLY A 8 21.30 29.43 0.68
CA GLY A 8 20.68 28.25 1.28
C GLY A 8 20.48 27.16 0.24
N ASN A 9 20.57 25.89 0.66
CA ASN A 9 20.32 24.75 -0.22
C ASN A 9 18.88 24.85 -0.77
N PRO A 10 18.68 24.96 -2.10
CA PRO A 10 17.35 25.13 -2.71
C PRO A 10 16.37 23.99 -2.35
N ASP A 11 16.86 22.78 -2.08
CA ASP A 11 16.02 21.66 -1.67
C ASP A 11 15.48 21.79 -0.25
N LYS A 12 16.20 22.49 0.64
CA LYS A 12 15.70 22.81 1.99
C LYS A 12 14.58 23.84 1.91
N ASP A 13 14.68 24.78 0.97
CA ASP A 13 13.68 25.84 0.76
C ASP A 13 12.37 25.28 0.16
N LYS A 14 12.48 24.40 -0.85
CA LYS A 14 11.31 23.69 -1.43
C LYS A 14 10.56 22.85 -0.39
N TYR A 15 11.28 22.06 0.40
CA TYR A 15 10.65 21.19 1.40
C TYR A 15 10.08 21.97 2.59
N GLY A 16 10.74 23.06 3.02
CA GLY A 16 10.19 23.99 3.99
C GLY A 16 8.88 24.62 3.49
N THR A 17 8.84 24.99 2.21
CA THR A 17 7.62 25.49 1.55
C THR A 17 6.53 24.42 1.51
N TRP A 18 6.85 23.17 1.17
CA TRP A 18 5.88 22.06 1.21
C TRP A 18 5.26 21.90 2.61
N LYS A 19 6.09 21.90 3.67
CA LYS A 19 5.61 21.81 5.07
C LYS A 19 4.64 22.93 5.45
N GLN A 20 4.88 24.15 4.98
CA GLN A 20 4.01 25.29 5.28
C GLN A 20 2.65 25.20 4.56
N ASN A 21 2.59 24.50 3.43
CA ASN A 21 1.39 24.39 2.60
C ASN A 21 0.56 23.13 2.87
N LEU A 22 0.96 22.27 3.82
CA LEU A 22 0.23 21.02 4.12
C LEU A 22 -1.28 21.22 4.34
N PRO A 23 -1.75 22.25 5.09
CA PRO A 23 -3.18 22.43 5.33
C PRO A 23 -4.01 22.78 4.10
N ILE A 24 -3.36 23.15 3.00
CA ILE A 24 -4.02 23.46 1.72
C ILE A 24 -3.94 22.25 0.78
N MET A 25 -2.92 21.42 0.93
CA MET A 25 -2.61 20.32 0.02
C MET A 25 -3.24 18.98 0.43
N TYR A 26 -3.37 18.75 1.74
CA TYR A 26 -3.81 17.47 2.29
C TYR A 26 -4.97 17.66 3.24
N ASP A 27 -5.86 16.68 3.29
CA ASP A 27 -6.83 16.58 4.38
C ASP A 27 -6.18 16.05 5.65
N TRP A 28 -5.23 15.12 5.51
CA TRP A 28 -4.37 14.65 6.58
C TRP A 28 -3.11 13.98 6.02
N ILE A 29 -2.06 13.94 6.83
CA ILE A 29 -0.82 13.24 6.52
C ILE A 29 -0.26 12.56 7.76
N MET A 30 0.11 11.30 7.60
CA MET A 30 0.81 10.50 8.59
C MET A 30 2.23 10.22 8.10
N ASN A 31 3.21 10.46 8.95
CA ASN A 31 4.60 10.06 8.73
C ASN A 31 5.05 9.07 9.81
N HIS A 32 5.74 8.02 9.40
CA HIS A 32 6.34 7.04 10.29
C HIS A 32 7.76 6.72 9.83
N ASN A 33 8.74 7.16 10.62
CA ASN A 33 10.14 6.89 10.39
C ASN A 33 10.50 5.46 10.81
N ARG A 34 11.12 4.70 9.92
CA ARG A 34 11.44 3.28 10.08
C ARG A 34 12.92 3.10 10.34
N GLY A 35 13.26 2.10 11.16
CA GLY A 35 14.66 1.70 11.37
C GLY A 35 15.28 1.10 10.11
N TRP A 36 14.48 0.41 9.31
CA TRP A 36 14.86 -0.21 8.04
C TRP A 36 13.96 0.28 6.90
N PRO A 37 14.50 0.47 5.68
CA PRO A 37 13.68 0.81 4.53
C PRO A 37 12.73 -0.34 4.16
N SER A 38 11.63 0.04 3.51
CA SER A 38 10.70 -0.91 2.91
C SER A 38 10.78 -0.77 1.40
N GLN A 39 11.05 -1.86 0.69
CA GLN A 39 11.06 -1.89 -0.77
C GLN A 39 9.67 -2.05 -1.36
N SER A 40 8.70 -2.55 -0.59
CA SER A 40 7.31 -2.69 -1.05
C SER A 40 6.32 -2.47 0.08
N CYS A 41 5.20 -1.82 -0.26
CA CYS A 41 4.08 -1.61 0.64
C CYS A 41 2.76 -2.02 -0.05
N ARG A 42 1.89 -2.74 0.69
CA ARG A 42 0.57 -3.15 0.19
C ARG A 42 -0.50 -3.00 1.25
N TRP A 43 -1.64 -2.44 0.86
CA TRP A 43 -2.86 -2.44 1.65
C TRP A 43 -3.35 -3.88 1.84
N GLY A 44 -3.61 -4.25 3.08
CA GLY A 44 -4.34 -5.46 3.41
C GLY A 44 -5.82 -5.18 3.67
N GLU A 45 -6.52 -6.22 4.11
CA GLU A 45 -7.93 -6.16 4.42
C GLU A 45 -8.26 -5.11 5.50
N ALA A 46 -9.47 -4.54 5.41
CA ALA A 46 -10.02 -3.72 6.47
C ALA A 46 -10.51 -4.59 7.62
N ILE A 47 -9.92 -4.41 8.80
CA ILE A 47 -10.14 -5.25 9.98
C ILE A 47 -11.30 -4.71 10.82
N GLU A 48 -11.31 -3.40 11.05
CA GLU A 48 -12.28 -2.74 11.93
C GLU A 48 -12.74 -1.42 11.32
N ASP A 49 -14.05 -1.15 11.42
CA ASP A 49 -14.65 0.09 10.94
C ASP A 49 -15.18 0.91 12.12
N PHE A 50 -14.42 1.91 12.55
CA PHE A 50 -14.80 2.81 13.63
C PHE A 50 -15.57 4.02 13.11
N LYS A 51 -16.21 4.78 14.01
CA LYS A 51 -16.98 5.99 13.64
C LYS A 51 -16.18 6.97 12.77
N TYR A 52 -14.91 7.24 13.12
CA TYR A 52 -14.08 8.28 12.48
C TYR A 52 -12.83 7.76 11.77
N LYS A 53 -12.57 6.46 11.83
CA LYS A 53 -11.37 5.85 11.25
C LYS A 53 -11.65 4.41 10.85
N LYS A 54 -10.87 3.89 9.91
CA LYS A 54 -10.92 2.49 9.49
C LYS A 54 -9.55 1.87 9.73
N ARG A 55 -9.52 0.69 10.34
CA ARG A 55 -8.28 -0.04 10.59
C ARG A 55 -8.05 -1.04 9.48
N HIS A 56 -6.85 -1.02 8.92
CA HIS A 56 -6.41 -1.93 7.87
C HIS A 56 -5.17 -2.71 8.28
N TYR A 57 -4.97 -3.88 7.69
CA TYR A 57 -3.63 -4.44 7.60
C TYR A 57 -2.79 -3.63 6.60
N LEU A 58 -1.48 -3.58 6.85
CA LEU A 58 -0.49 -3.06 5.93
C LEU A 58 0.69 -4.03 5.90
N TYR A 59 1.03 -4.51 4.71
CA TYR A 59 2.19 -5.38 4.48
C TYR A 59 3.38 -4.52 4.07
N LEU A 60 4.51 -4.72 4.74
CA LEU A 60 5.76 -4.03 4.48
C LEU A 60 6.90 -5.03 4.38
N SER A 61 7.87 -4.77 3.51
CA SER A 61 9.17 -5.42 3.60
C SER A 61 10.09 -4.68 4.56
N ASP A 62 10.97 -5.42 5.22
CA ASP A 62 12.07 -4.88 6.00
C ASP A 62 13.38 -5.45 5.44
N ARG A 63 14.12 -4.59 4.74
CA ARG A 63 15.48 -4.90 4.31
C ARG A 63 16.42 -4.69 5.49
N THR A 64 17.17 -5.73 5.83
CA THR A 64 18.13 -5.66 6.93
C THR A 64 19.56 -5.51 6.43
N ASP A 65 20.51 -5.38 7.37
CA ASP A 65 21.87 -5.01 7.06
C ASP A 65 22.57 -6.01 6.12
N PRO A 66 23.45 -5.53 5.21
CA PRO A 66 24.24 -6.41 4.35
C PRO A 66 25.15 -7.39 5.11
N GLU A 67 25.48 -7.07 6.38
CA GLU A 67 26.30 -7.91 7.26
C GLU A 67 25.50 -9.10 7.84
N GLY A 68 24.17 -9.13 7.65
CA GLY A 68 23.29 -10.25 7.98
C GLY A 68 23.01 -10.43 9.47
N THR A 69 23.15 -9.38 10.28
CA THR A 69 22.93 -9.45 11.74
C THR A 69 21.44 -9.40 12.12
N ASP A 70 20.63 -8.71 11.33
CA ASP A 70 19.17 -8.73 11.42
C ASP A 70 18.64 -9.48 10.18
N PRO A 71 17.69 -10.43 10.29
CA PRO A 71 17.19 -11.14 9.13
C PRO A 71 16.14 -10.32 8.38
N ASN A 72 16.05 -10.52 7.07
CA ASN A 72 15.00 -9.92 6.24
C ASN A 72 13.61 -10.33 6.77
N LYS A 73 12.65 -9.40 6.73
CA LYS A 73 11.30 -9.67 7.23
C LYS A 73 10.22 -9.24 6.25
N LEU A 74 9.14 -10.01 6.25
CA LEU A 74 7.81 -9.55 5.85
C LEU A 74 7.07 -9.17 7.13
N SER A 75 6.79 -7.87 7.31
CA SER A 75 6.10 -7.36 8.49
C SER A 75 4.67 -6.95 8.18
N VAL A 76 3.77 -7.38 9.05
CA VAL A 76 2.35 -7.05 9.02
C VAL A 76 2.09 -6.02 10.10
N TRP A 77 1.45 -4.93 9.73
CA TRP A 77 1.12 -3.83 10.61
C TRP A 77 -0.39 -3.60 10.62
N THR A 78 -0.90 -3.05 11.71
CA THR A 78 -2.23 -2.45 11.76
C THR A 78 -2.09 -0.96 11.57
N LEU A 79 -2.93 -0.38 10.71
CA LEU A 79 -2.92 1.03 10.37
C LEU A 79 -4.33 1.62 10.52
N ASP A 80 -4.45 2.63 11.36
CA ASP A 80 -5.66 3.44 11.51
C ASP A 80 -5.67 4.57 10.47
N VAL A 81 -6.56 4.47 9.48
CA VAL A 81 -6.78 5.45 8.41
C VAL A 81 -7.95 6.34 8.81
N THR A 82 -7.75 7.65 8.85
CA THR A 82 -8.81 8.61 9.19
C THR A 82 -9.80 8.73 8.04
N LYS A 83 -11.10 8.67 8.35
CA LYS A 83 -12.16 8.81 7.34
C LYS A 83 -12.19 10.23 6.76
N PRO A 84 -12.69 10.43 5.52
CA PRO A 84 -12.86 11.76 4.94
C PRO A 84 -13.70 12.68 5.83
N ARG A 85 -13.41 14.00 5.79
CA ARG A 85 -14.14 15.07 6.51
C ARG A 85 -14.05 15.03 8.05
N VAL A 86 -13.41 14.01 8.62
CA VAL A 86 -13.24 13.85 10.07
C VAL A 86 -11.77 13.75 10.45
N ALA A 87 -10.90 14.45 9.72
CA ALA A 87 -9.52 14.63 10.11
C ALA A 87 -9.38 15.85 11.04
N PRO A 88 -8.81 15.71 12.24
CA PRO A 88 -8.55 16.86 13.10
C PRO A 88 -7.42 17.70 12.52
N ALA A 89 -7.45 19.02 12.71
CA ALA A 89 -6.41 19.94 12.23
C ALA A 89 -4.99 19.56 12.73
N GLU A 90 -4.88 18.91 13.89
CA GLU A 90 -3.63 18.35 14.42
C GLU A 90 -2.97 17.33 13.49
N SER A 91 -3.74 16.62 12.67
CA SER A 91 -3.21 15.64 11.71
C SER A 91 -2.36 16.27 10.60
N LEU A 92 -2.41 17.59 10.45
CA LEU A 92 -1.60 18.35 9.49
C LEU A 92 -0.34 18.92 10.14
N LYS A 93 -0.14 18.74 11.45
CA LYS A 93 1.12 19.05 12.13
C LYS A 93 2.15 17.97 11.79
N TYR A 94 3.02 18.27 10.85
CA TYR A 94 4.00 17.32 10.35
C TYR A 94 5.30 17.32 11.15
N ASP A 95 5.65 16.15 11.70
CA ASP A 95 6.97 15.86 12.24
C ASP A 95 7.67 14.80 11.38
N GLU A 96 8.81 15.19 10.82
CA GLU A 96 9.64 14.35 9.95
C GLU A 96 10.29 13.17 10.69
N LYS A 97 10.52 13.31 12.00
CA LYS A 97 11.09 12.26 12.83
C LYS A 97 10.04 11.42 13.54
N ALA A 98 8.76 11.69 13.27
CA ALA A 98 7.66 11.02 13.95
C ALA A 98 7.69 9.51 13.73
N LYS A 99 7.38 8.78 14.80
CA LYS A 99 6.87 7.41 14.74
C LYS A 99 5.39 7.48 15.06
N SER A 100 4.56 7.48 14.01
CA SER A 100 3.12 7.65 14.17
C SER A 100 2.51 6.60 15.12
N PRO A 101 1.63 7.00 16.06
CA PRO A 101 0.90 6.09 16.93
C PRO A 101 -0.25 5.34 16.21
N ASN A 102 -0.61 5.78 15.00
CA ASN A 102 -1.70 5.20 14.21
C ASN A 102 -1.28 3.92 13.48
N ILE A 103 0.01 3.58 13.49
CA ILE A 103 0.52 2.34 12.91
C ILE A 103 1.21 1.51 13.99
N LYS A 104 0.87 0.22 14.09
CA LYS A 104 1.39 -0.69 15.13
C LYS A 104 1.77 -2.04 14.54
N PRO A 105 2.89 -2.64 14.97
CA PRO A 105 3.29 -3.95 14.48
C PRO A 105 2.26 -4.99 14.93
N TYR A 106 1.92 -5.91 14.03
CA TYR A 106 0.94 -6.98 14.27
C TYR A 106 1.61 -8.35 14.27
N SER A 107 2.29 -8.69 13.18
CA SER A 107 3.00 -9.96 13.02
C SER A 107 4.28 -9.75 12.22
N THR A 108 5.26 -10.61 12.43
CA THR A 108 6.52 -10.59 11.69
C THR A 108 6.86 -11.99 11.23
N ILE A 109 7.14 -12.12 9.94
CA ILE A 109 7.64 -13.33 9.29
C ILE A 109 9.11 -13.10 8.97
N ILE A 110 9.99 -13.94 9.51
CA ILE A 110 11.41 -13.96 9.14
C ILE A 110 11.53 -14.62 7.78
N HIS A 111 11.99 -13.87 6.78
CA HIS A 111 11.89 -14.21 5.37
C HIS A 111 13.21 -14.77 4.81
N PRO A 112 13.18 -15.84 3.99
CA PRO A 112 14.34 -16.31 3.24
C PRO A 112 14.66 -15.38 2.05
N GLY A 113 15.40 -14.31 2.31
CA GLY A 113 15.87 -13.37 1.28
C GLY A 113 15.28 -11.97 1.41
N GLU A 114 15.81 -11.03 0.64
CA GLU A 114 15.34 -9.63 0.62
C GLU A 114 13.97 -9.56 -0.06
N VAL A 115 12.96 -8.99 0.62
CA VAL A 115 11.60 -8.86 0.05
C VAL A 115 11.52 -7.61 -0.82
N ASN A 116 11.64 -7.83 -2.13
CA ASN A 116 11.70 -6.78 -3.15
C ASN A 116 10.31 -6.33 -3.62
N LYS A 117 9.36 -7.26 -3.74
CA LYS A 117 7.99 -6.95 -4.20
C LYS A 117 6.97 -7.79 -3.44
N ILE A 118 5.87 -7.17 -3.04
CA ILE A 118 4.74 -7.82 -2.36
C ILE A 118 3.49 -7.70 -3.23
N ARG A 119 2.70 -8.77 -3.34
CA ARG A 119 1.34 -8.77 -3.91
C ARG A 119 0.38 -9.54 -3.02
N GLU A 120 -0.70 -8.88 -2.64
CA GLU A 120 -1.88 -9.46 -2.03
C GLU A 120 -2.66 -10.30 -3.05
N CYS A 121 -3.32 -11.36 -2.58
CA CYS A 121 -4.24 -12.15 -3.37
C CYS A 121 -5.67 -11.57 -3.26
N PRO A 122 -6.24 -10.99 -4.34
CA PRO A 122 -7.57 -10.37 -4.27
C PRO A 122 -8.69 -11.32 -3.86
N GLN A 123 -8.55 -12.62 -4.16
CA GLN A 123 -9.54 -13.65 -3.83
C GLN A 123 -9.42 -14.13 -2.37
N HIS A 124 -8.24 -14.00 -1.77
CA HIS A 124 -7.93 -14.47 -0.42
C HIS A 124 -7.02 -13.43 0.28
N PRO A 125 -7.59 -12.43 0.97
CA PRO A 125 -6.83 -11.29 1.52
C PRO A 125 -5.73 -11.67 2.53
N HIS A 126 -5.81 -12.84 3.15
CA HIS A 126 -4.78 -13.39 4.05
C HIS A 126 -3.59 -14.01 3.30
N ILE A 127 -3.69 -14.23 1.98
CA ILE A 127 -2.62 -14.78 1.16
C ILE A 127 -1.82 -13.65 0.50
N VAL A 128 -0.50 -13.70 0.70
CA VAL A 128 0.46 -12.74 0.15
C VAL A 128 1.57 -13.48 -0.58
N VAL A 129 1.99 -12.96 -1.73
CA VAL A 129 3.13 -13.46 -2.51
C VAL A 129 4.26 -12.46 -2.47
N THR A 130 5.47 -12.96 -2.24
CA THR A 130 6.70 -12.15 -2.19
C THR A 130 7.66 -12.58 -3.28
N HIS A 131 8.20 -11.59 -3.99
CA HIS A 131 9.37 -11.73 -4.86
C HIS A 131 10.62 -11.33 -4.08
N THR A 132 11.70 -12.11 -4.18
CA THR A 132 12.96 -11.84 -3.48
C THR A 132 14.18 -11.76 -4.38
N ASP A 133 15.36 -11.68 -3.80
CA ASP A 133 16.68 -11.87 -4.43
C ASP A 133 17.01 -13.36 -4.75
N ALA A 134 16.03 -14.26 -4.66
CA ALA A 134 16.15 -15.67 -5.01
C ALA A 134 15.51 -15.99 -6.37
N LYS A 135 15.68 -17.23 -6.84
CA LYS A 135 15.00 -17.74 -8.05
C LYS A 135 13.56 -18.15 -7.75
N GLU A 136 13.30 -18.46 -6.50
CA GLU A 136 12.02 -18.88 -5.96
C GLU A 136 11.21 -17.66 -5.52
N LEU A 137 9.88 -17.79 -5.64
CA LEU A 137 8.94 -16.87 -4.99
C LEU A 137 8.25 -17.62 -3.85
N TYR A 138 7.77 -16.86 -2.88
CA TYR A 138 7.17 -17.44 -1.67
C TYR A 138 5.75 -16.94 -1.48
N VAL A 139 4.85 -17.88 -1.16
CA VAL A 139 3.45 -17.62 -0.81
C VAL A 139 3.29 -17.83 0.69
N TRP A 140 2.61 -16.88 1.31
CA TRP A 140 2.41 -16.80 2.75
C TRP A 140 0.92 -16.68 3.05
N ASP A 141 0.42 -17.58 3.86
CA ASP A 141 -0.87 -17.44 4.54
C ASP A 141 -0.62 -16.74 5.88
N ILE A 142 -0.89 -15.43 5.91
CA ILE A 142 -0.55 -14.55 7.03
C ILE A 142 -1.23 -15.00 8.33
N GLU A 143 -2.40 -15.63 8.26
CA GLU A 143 -3.13 -16.10 9.44
C GLU A 143 -2.54 -17.39 10.01
N LYS A 144 -1.92 -18.23 9.18
CA LYS A 144 -1.26 -19.48 9.60
C LYS A 144 0.17 -19.28 10.10
N GLN A 145 0.84 -18.22 9.66
CA GLN A 145 2.24 -17.97 10.00
C GLN A 145 2.41 -17.57 11.47
N PRO A 146 3.37 -18.18 12.21
CA PRO A 146 3.64 -17.79 13.59
C PRO A 146 4.25 -16.39 13.65
N ASN A 147 3.82 -15.58 14.62
CA ASN A 147 4.43 -14.27 14.85
C ASN A 147 5.85 -14.43 15.43
N ARG A 148 6.87 -14.06 14.64
CA ARG A 148 8.29 -14.15 15.01
C ARG A 148 8.91 -12.82 15.46
N ALA A 149 8.10 -11.81 15.79
CA ALA A 149 8.60 -10.49 16.19
C ALA A 149 9.60 -10.53 17.38
N THR A 150 9.48 -11.52 18.26
CA THR A 150 10.32 -11.70 19.46
C THR A 150 11.23 -12.92 19.39
N ASP A 151 11.36 -13.55 18.22
CA ASP A 151 12.16 -14.76 18.03
C ASP A 151 13.67 -14.45 18.13
N LYS A 152 14.24 -14.72 19.31
CA LYS A 152 15.67 -14.50 19.59
C LYS A 152 16.59 -15.41 18.78
N LEU A 153 16.08 -16.56 18.32
CA LEU A 153 16.85 -17.51 17.52
C LEU A 153 16.85 -17.12 16.04
N GLN A 154 16.07 -16.11 15.66
CA GLN A 154 15.96 -15.62 14.28
C GLN A 154 15.70 -16.74 13.25
N LYS A 155 14.93 -17.75 13.65
CA LYS A 155 14.69 -18.93 12.79
C LYS A 155 13.85 -18.52 11.58
N LEU A 156 14.31 -18.87 10.39
CA LEU A 156 13.57 -18.67 9.15
C LEU A 156 12.15 -19.25 9.24
N SER A 157 11.18 -18.49 8.73
CA SER A 157 9.80 -18.96 8.59
C SER A 157 9.69 -19.93 7.42
N ILE A 158 8.76 -20.87 7.52
CA ILE A 158 8.52 -21.84 6.46
C ILE A 158 7.38 -21.27 5.61
N PRO A 159 7.60 -20.98 4.32
CA PRO A 159 6.55 -20.51 3.43
C PRO A 159 5.48 -21.59 3.25
N ASP A 160 4.24 -21.17 3.01
CA ASP A 160 3.13 -22.10 2.77
C ASP A 160 3.27 -22.79 1.41
N LEU A 161 3.83 -22.07 0.44
CA LEU A 161 4.15 -22.61 -0.88
C LEU A 161 5.35 -21.88 -1.50
N VAL A 162 6.18 -22.63 -2.21
CA VAL A 162 7.33 -22.11 -2.98
C VAL A 162 7.02 -22.19 -4.47
N LEU A 163 7.02 -21.06 -5.16
CA LEU A 163 6.87 -21.03 -6.62
C LEU A 163 8.26 -21.14 -7.24
N VAL A 164 8.48 -22.21 -8.00
CA VAL A 164 9.77 -22.49 -8.62
C VAL A 164 9.74 -22.22 -10.10
N GLY A 165 10.92 -22.12 -10.71
CA GLY A 165 11.05 -22.21 -12.15
C GLY A 165 12.11 -21.29 -12.73
N HIS A 166 12.30 -20.08 -12.17
CA HIS A 166 13.29 -19.14 -12.69
C HIS A 166 14.70 -19.74 -12.62
N GLU A 167 15.50 -19.46 -13.64
CA GLU A 167 16.87 -19.97 -13.77
C GLU A 167 17.91 -18.99 -13.20
N GLN A 168 17.54 -17.71 -13.15
CA GLN A 168 18.32 -16.59 -12.62
C GLN A 168 17.48 -15.82 -11.61
N VAL A 169 18.13 -14.92 -10.86
CA VAL A 169 17.46 -14.07 -9.89
C VAL A 169 16.53 -13.10 -10.64
N ALA A 170 15.49 -12.70 -9.95
CA ALA A 170 14.44 -11.87 -10.46
C ALA A 170 14.02 -11.02 -9.28
N ALA A 171 14.12 -9.70 -9.32
CA ALA A 171 13.90 -8.91 -8.11
C ALA A 171 12.46 -8.36 -8.01
N PHE A 172 11.89 -7.82 -9.08
CA PHE A 172 10.74 -6.90 -8.94
C PHE A 172 9.49 -7.26 -9.75
N ALA A 173 9.57 -8.08 -10.79
CA ALA A 173 8.43 -8.39 -11.64
C ALA A 173 7.50 -9.42 -10.99
N LEU A 174 6.42 -8.93 -10.35
CA LEU A 174 5.39 -9.75 -9.72
C LEU A 174 3.98 -9.17 -9.95
N GLY A 175 3.09 -10.00 -10.51
CA GLY A 175 1.70 -9.67 -10.78
C GLY A 175 0.74 -10.75 -10.29
N MET A 176 -0.32 -10.34 -9.60
CA MET A 176 -1.42 -11.20 -9.18
C MET A 176 -2.66 -10.94 -10.04
N SER A 177 -3.31 -11.99 -10.54
CA SER A 177 -4.57 -11.83 -11.26
C SER A 177 -5.72 -11.55 -10.30
N SER A 178 -6.58 -10.58 -10.63
CA SER A 178 -7.83 -10.35 -9.92
C SER A 178 -8.93 -11.36 -10.27
N ALA A 179 -8.78 -12.14 -11.35
CA ALA A 179 -9.79 -13.10 -11.79
C ALA A 179 -9.67 -14.48 -11.14
N LYS A 180 -8.43 -14.95 -10.92
CA LYS A 180 -8.10 -16.24 -10.32
C LYS A 180 -6.80 -16.13 -9.54
N THR A 181 -6.51 -17.14 -8.72
CA THR A 181 -5.27 -17.32 -7.95
C THR A 181 -4.08 -17.67 -8.87
N LEU A 182 -3.78 -16.74 -9.78
CA LEU A 182 -2.71 -16.83 -10.78
C LEU A 182 -1.64 -15.79 -10.47
N VAL A 183 -0.39 -16.26 -10.37
CA VAL A 183 0.78 -15.41 -10.22
C VAL A 183 1.53 -15.36 -11.54
N ALA A 184 1.88 -14.16 -11.98
CA ALA A 184 2.86 -13.92 -13.03
C ALA A 184 4.13 -13.34 -12.42
N SER A 185 5.29 -13.82 -12.87
CA SER A 185 6.60 -13.30 -12.47
C SER A 185 7.54 -13.19 -13.66
N GLY A 186 8.46 -12.24 -13.61
CA GLY A 186 9.52 -12.04 -14.61
C GLY A 186 10.89 -12.03 -13.94
N GLY A 187 11.96 -12.25 -14.71
CA GLY A 187 13.31 -12.32 -14.14
C GLY A 187 14.45 -11.99 -15.10
N GLU A 188 15.69 -12.04 -14.61
CA GLU A 188 16.90 -11.93 -15.43
C GLU A 188 17.04 -13.09 -16.44
N ASP A 189 16.27 -14.17 -16.24
CA ASP A 189 16.15 -15.28 -17.18
C ASP A 189 15.27 -14.96 -18.41
N GLN A 190 14.81 -13.70 -18.53
CA GLN A 190 14.11 -13.13 -19.69
C GLN A 190 12.77 -13.81 -20.00
N LYS A 191 12.23 -14.56 -19.03
CA LYS A 191 11.02 -15.37 -19.19
C LYS A 191 9.95 -14.87 -18.23
N VAL A 192 8.74 -14.67 -18.75
CA VAL A 192 7.55 -14.52 -17.88
C VAL A 192 7.04 -15.91 -17.52
N ARG A 193 6.85 -16.15 -16.22
CA ARG A 193 6.33 -17.39 -15.66
C ARG A 193 4.96 -17.17 -15.10
N ILE A 194 4.06 -18.12 -15.34
CA ILE A 194 2.71 -18.08 -14.81
C ILE A 194 2.44 -19.34 -14.01
N VAL A 195 2.13 -19.18 -12.73
CA VAL A 195 1.82 -20.26 -11.79
C VAL A 195 0.36 -20.14 -11.33
N PRO A 196 -0.48 -21.14 -11.62
CA PRO A 196 -1.87 -21.14 -11.18
C PRO A 196 -2.06 -21.79 -9.81
N ASN A 197 -3.26 -21.61 -9.23
CA ASN A 197 -3.77 -22.35 -8.08
C ASN A 197 -2.90 -22.22 -6.82
N ILE A 198 -2.39 -21.03 -6.55
CA ILE A 198 -1.55 -20.79 -5.36
C ILE A 198 -2.31 -20.93 -4.03
N ASP A 199 -3.64 -20.97 -4.09
CA ASP A 199 -4.57 -21.25 -2.99
C ASP A 199 -4.76 -22.75 -2.71
N GLN A 200 -4.43 -23.61 -3.66
CA GLN A 200 -4.64 -25.06 -3.55
C GLN A 200 -3.51 -25.79 -2.82
N GLY A 201 -2.69 -25.08 -2.04
CA GLY A 201 -1.89 -25.70 -1.00
C GLY A 201 -2.84 -26.33 0.02
N GLU A 202 -3.14 -27.62 -0.16
CA GLU A 202 -4.18 -28.34 0.57
C GLU A 202 -4.15 -28.05 2.07
N SER A 203 -5.36 -27.81 2.58
CA SER A 203 -5.82 -27.77 3.96
C SER A 203 -5.10 -28.78 4.88
N ALA A 204 -3.87 -28.49 5.26
CA ALA A 204 -3.23 -29.11 6.41
C ALA A 204 -3.58 -28.23 7.61
N GLY A 205 -4.34 -28.79 8.55
CA GLY A 205 -4.57 -28.15 9.85
C GLY A 205 -3.25 -27.74 10.53
N PRO A 206 -3.33 -27.04 11.68
CA PRO A 206 -2.22 -26.32 12.31
C PRO A 206 -0.99 -27.15 12.78
N ALA A 207 -0.82 -28.41 12.33
CA ALA A 207 0.13 -29.38 12.85
C ALA A 207 0.93 -30.20 11.81
N LYS A 208 0.98 -29.86 10.51
CA LYS A 208 1.72 -30.68 9.50
C LYS A 208 2.63 -29.90 8.53
N TYR A 209 3.27 -28.82 8.94
CA TYR A 209 4.36 -28.24 8.15
C TYR A 209 5.69 -28.93 8.51
N SER A 210 6.01 -30.01 7.80
CA SER A 210 7.37 -30.57 7.79
C SER A 210 8.17 -29.91 6.67
N PRO A 211 9.38 -29.37 6.91
CA PRO A 211 10.25 -28.94 5.81
C PRO A 211 10.61 -30.12 4.90
N PRO A 212 10.77 -29.91 3.58
CA PRO A 212 10.61 -28.64 2.87
C PRO A 212 9.15 -28.28 2.57
N ALA A 213 8.88 -26.98 2.44
CA ALA A 213 7.58 -26.48 1.98
C ALA A 213 7.20 -27.06 0.60
N PRO A 214 5.90 -27.25 0.30
CA PRO A 214 5.48 -27.70 -1.03
C PRO A 214 5.90 -26.69 -2.11
N SER A 215 6.08 -27.18 -3.34
CA SER A 215 6.47 -26.33 -4.47
C SER A 215 5.54 -26.48 -5.67
N LEU A 216 5.31 -25.37 -6.39
CA LEU A 216 4.55 -25.35 -7.65
C LEU A 216 5.42 -24.87 -8.80
N ALA A 217 5.35 -25.60 -9.91
CA ALA A 217 6.02 -25.27 -11.17
C ALA A 217 5.11 -24.41 -12.07
N PRO A 218 5.68 -23.61 -12.99
CA PRO A 218 4.90 -22.73 -13.83
C PRO A 218 4.17 -23.52 -14.92
N ARG A 219 2.91 -23.13 -15.15
CA ARG A 219 2.08 -23.64 -16.25
C ARG A 219 2.51 -23.05 -17.59
N PHE A 220 2.82 -21.76 -17.62
CA PHE A 220 3.28 -21.07 -18.83
C PHE A 220 4.66 -20.46 -18.65
N LYS A 221 5.44 -20.50 -19.72
CA LYS A 221 6.79 -19.92 -19.84
C LYS A 221 6.83 -19.09 -21.12
N LEU A 222 6.54 -17.81 -21.01
CA LEU A 222 6.43 -16.91 -22.17
C LEU A 222 7.81 -16.34 -22.50
N LYS A 223 8.14 -16.28 -23.80
CA LYS A 223 9.44 -15.81 -24.31
C LYS A 223 9.23 -14.66 -25.28
N GLY A 224 10.02 -13.60 -25.12
CA GLY A 224 9.94 -12.42 -25.99
C GLY A 224 10.85 -11.28 -25.55
N HIS A 225 11.10 -11.15 -24.24
CA HIS A 225 12.12 -10.24 -23.75
C HIS A 225 13.53 -10.73 -24.07
N SER A 226 14.47 -9.80 -24.22
CA SER A 226 15.90 -10.06 -24.47
C SER A 226 16.82 -9.57 -23.35
N ALA A 227 16.25 -9.04 -22.27
CA ALA A 227 16.94 -8.59 -21.06
C ALA A 227 16.04 -8.82 -19.83
N THR A 228 16.47 -8.31 -18.67
CA THR A 228 15.72 -8.43 -17.40
C THR A 228 14.31 -7.87 -17.53
N ILE A 229 13.36 -8.54 -16.90
CA ILE A 229 11.97 -8.12 -16.82
C ILE A 229 11.78 -7.38 -15.50
N GLU A 230 11.42 -6.10 -15.57
CA GLU A 230 11.33 -5.21 -14.41
C GLU A 230 9.93 -5.22 -13.77
N ASP A 231 8.87 -5.31 -14.57
CA ASP A 231 7.50 -5.37 -14.05
C ASP A 231 6.57 -6.19 -14.93
N VAL A 232 5.54 -6.77 -14.30
CA VAL A 232 4.52 -7.58 -14.96
C VAL A 232 3.17 -7.33 -14.30
N VAL A 233 2.15 -7.10 -15.11
CA VAL A 233 0.79 -6.79 -14.64
C VAL A 233 -0.24 -7.57 -15.44
N TRP A 234 -1.21 -8.15 -14.76
CA TRP A 234 -2.35 -8.78 -15.42
C TRP A 234 -3.30 -7.72 -15.95
N ARG A 235 -3.97 -7.98 -17.08
CA ARG A 235 -5.16 -7.21 -17.41
C ARG A 235 -6.20 -7.46 -16.32
N PRO A 236 -6.78 -6.41 -15.70
CA PRO A 236 -7.78 -6.58 -14.66
C PRO A 236 -8.95 -7.45 -15.13
N GLY A 237 -9.31 -8.47 -14.33
CA GLY A 237 -10.36 -9.43 -14.65
C GLY A 237 -10.00 -10.50 -15.70
N SER A 238 -8.77 -10.50 -16.25
CA SER A 238 -8.32 -11.52 -17.20
C SER A 238 -7.54 -12.65 -16.53
N THR A 239 -7.65 -13.85 -17.09
CA THR A 239 -6.83 -15.02 -16.74
C THR A 239 -5.78 -15.35 -17.81
N GLU A 240 -5.77 -14.61 -18.92
CA GLU A 240 -4.96 -14.95 -20.10
C GLU A 240 -4.15 -13.79 -20.65
N GLU A 241 -4.53 -12.55 -20.35
CA GLU A 241 -3.85 -11.36 -20.84
C GLU A 241 -3.07 -10.66 -19.74
N LEU A 242 -1.83 -10.30 -20.04
CA LEU A 242 -0.95 -9.54 -19.16
C LEU A 242 0.00 -8.67 -19.99
N ALA A 243 0.66 -7.72 -19.34
CA ALA A 243 1.71 -6.90 -19.92
C ALA A 243 3.00 -7.06 -19.11
N SER A 244 4.15 -6.95 -19.77
CA SER A 244 5.45 -6.88 -19.12
C SER A 244 6.36 -5.86 -19.77
N VAL A 245 7.31 -5.38 -18.99
CA VAL A 245 8.32 -4.39 -19.38
C VAL A 245 9.70 -4.79 -18.85
N GLY A 246 10.77 -4.27 -19.45
CA GLY A 246 12.12 -4.61 -19.03
C GLY A 246 13.23 -3.74 -19.62
N ASP A 247 14.46 -4.15 -19.35
CA ASP A 247 15.72 -3.50 -19.76
C ASP A 247 16.00 -3.60 -21.27
N ASP A 248 15.18 -4.35 -22.00
CA ASP A 248 15.24 -4.42 -23.46
C ASP A 248 14.42 -3.32 -24.14
N TYR A 249 13.92 -2.36 -23.36
CA TYR A 249 13.15 -1.18 -23.78
C TYR A 249 11.73 -1.48 -24.25
N LYS A 250 11.28 -2.73 -24.08
CA LYS A 250 10.03 -3.20 -24.67
C LYS A 250 8.86 -3.08 -23.71
N LEU A 251 7.68 -2.82 -24.29
CA LEU A 251 6.39 -3.17 -23.68
C LEU A 251 5.81 -4.34 -24.46
N LEU A 252 5.65 -5.49 -23.81
CA LEU A 252 5.09 -6.70 -24.39
C LEU A 252 3.70 -6.96 -23.83
N LEU A 253 2.72 -7.17 -24.71
CA LEU A 253 1.40 -7.66 -24.35
C LEU A 253 1.32 -9.15 -24.68
N TRP A 254 0.91 -9.94 -23.71
CA TRP A 254 0.79 -11.38 -23.83
C TRP A 254 -0.66 -11.82 -23.85
N ASP A 255 -0.90 -12.92 -24.56
CA ASP A 255 -2.12 -13.71 -24.47
C ASP A 255 -1.68 -15.17 -24.33
N THR A 256 -1.99 -15.82 -23.22
CA THR A 256 -1.54 -17.19 -22.94
C THR A 256 -2.09 -18.21 -23.94
N ARG A 257 -3.14 -17.87 -24.70
CA ARG A 257 -3.65 -18.68 -25.82
C ARG A 257 -2.79 -18.57 -27.07
N ALA A 258 -2.14 -17.42 -27.27
CA ALA A 258 -1.27 -17.14 -28.41
C ALA A 258 0.16 -17.59 -28.09
N GLN A 259 0.41 -18.90 -28.07
CA GLN A 259 1.76 -19.43 -27.83
C GLN A 259 2.63 -19.39 -29.10
N PRO A 260 3.97 -19.22 -29.00
CA PRO A 260 4.79 -19.06 -27.79
C PRO A 260 5.29 -17.61 -27.53
N GLY A 261 4.87 -16.62 -28.32
CA GLY A 261 5.37 -15.25 -28.30
C GLY A 261 4.37 -14.21 -27.76
N PRO A 262 4.75 -12.92 -27.69
CA PRO A 262 3.83 -11.87 -27.31
C PRO A 262 2.74 -11.68 -28.39
N ALA A 263 1.54 -11.34 -27.95
CA ALA A 263 0.41 -11.03 -28.84
C ALA A 263 0.60 -9.66 -29.52
N ALA A 264 1.25 -8.72 -28.85
CA ALA A 264 1.69 -7.46 -29.41
C ALA A 264 2.95 -6.95 -28.69
N ALA A 265 3.73 -6.11 -29.37
CA ALA A 265 4.97 -5.58 -28.84
C ALA A 265 5.17 -4.11 -29.25
N VAL A 266 5.75 -3.34 -28.34
CA VAL A 266 6.36 -2.03 -28.62
C VAL A 266 7.84 -2.18 -28.35
N GLU A 267 8.66 -2.18 -29.41
CA GLU A 267 10.10 -2.48 -29.30
C GLU A 267 10.93 -1.38 -28.61
N GLN A 268 10.44 -0.14 -28.61
CA GLN A 268 11.10 1.03 -28.02
C GLN A 268 10.09 1.91 -27.30
N ALA A 269 9.48 1.39 -26.24
CA ALA A 269 8.42 2.09 -25.53
C ALA A 269 8.89 3.47 -25.06
N HIS A 270 10.12 3.58 -24.54
CA HIS A 270 10.72 4.83 -24.07
C HIS A 270 12.03 5.19 -24.81
N GLY A 271 12.16 4.76 -26.08
CA GLY A 271 13.43 4.89 -26.81
C GLY A 271 14.42 3.83 -26.34
N GLN A 272 15.68 4.21 -26.14
CA GLN A 272 16.72 3.31 -25.60
C GLN A 272 16.90 3.56 -24.10
N GLN A 273 15.84 3.35 -23.33
CA GLN A 273 15.79 3.57 -21.89
C GLN A 273 15.03 2.41 -21.23
N ASP A 274 15.54 1.92 -20.11
CA ASP A 274 14.96 0.80 -19.37
C ASP A 274 13.55 1.15 -18.91
N VAL A 275 12.61 0.23 -19.11
CA VAL A 275 11.20 0.43 -18.74
C VAL A 275 10.95 -0.31 -17.43
N GLN A 276 10.90 0.47 -16.36
CA GLN A 276 10.99 0.02 -14.97
C GLN A 276 9.65 -0.45 -14.39
N CYS A 277 8.54 0.10 -14.87
CA CYS A 277 7.22 -0.22 -14.31
C CYS A 277 6.09 -0.11 -15.34
N VAL A 278 5.04 -0.91 -15.13
CA VAL A 278 3.83 -0.91 -15.95
C VAL A 278 2.59 -1.11 -15.08
N ASP A 279 1.50 -0.43 -15.44
CA ASP A 279 0.20 -0.72 -14.87
C ASP A 279 -0.92 -0.67 -15.92
N TRP A 280 -1.95 -1.49 -15.72
CA TRP A 280 -3.07 -1.66 -16.63
C TRP A 280 -4.36 -1.19 -15.97
N SER A 281 -5.04 -0.22 -16.59
CA SER A 281 -6.22 0.38 -15.98
C SER A 281 -7.36 -0.63 -15.79
N ALA A 282 -7.87 -0.71 -14.56
CA ALA A 282 -9.05 -1.50 -14.23
C ALA A 282 -10.37 -0.89 -14.72
N LEU A 283 -10.37 0.41 -14.99
CA LEU A 283 -11.56 1.17 -15.40
C LEU A 283 -11.58 1.48 -16.90
N GLN A 284 -10.43 1.35 -17.58
CA GLN A 284 -10.30 1.55 -19.02
C GLN A 284 -9.50 0.40 -19.65
N GLU A 285 -10.23 -0.59 -20.18
CA GLU A 285 -9.68 -1.87 -20.65
C GLU A 285 -8.49 -1.75 -21.60
N HIS A 286 -8.43 -0.68 -22.41
CA HIS A 286 -7.40 -0.52 -23.42
C HIS A 286 -6.19 0.30 -22.98
N MET A 287 -6.22 0.87 -21.77
CA MET A 287 -5.22 1.84 -21.32
C MET A 287 -4.16 1.20 -20.42
N LEU A 288 -2.90 1.42 -20.79
CA LEU A 288 -1.73 1.08 -19.98
C LEU A 288 -0.92 2.34 -19.69
N VAL A 289 -0.16 2.31 -18.61
CA VAL A 289 0.83 3.34 -18.28
C VAL A 289 2.17 2.67 -18.03
N THR A 290 3.25 3.26 -18.51
CA THR A 290 4.63 2.80 -18.29
C THR A 290 5.50 3.93 -17.79
N GLY A 291 6.46 3.60 -16.93
CA GLY A 291 7.50 4.51 -16.44
C GLY A 291 8.90 3.98 -16.77
N ALA A 292 9.83 4.87 -17.07
CA ALA A 292 11.18 4.51 -17.49
C ALA A 292 12.29 5.16 -16.64
N ALA A 293 13.51 4.67 -16.80
CA ALA A 293 14.71 5.14 -16.12
C ALA A 293 15.05 6.61 -16.38
N ASP A 294 14.60 7.16 -17.53
CA ASP A 294 14.82 8.57 -17.85
C ASP A 294 13.85 9.53 -17.15
N GLY A 295 12.88 9.03 -16.37
CA GLY A 295 11.83 9.85 -15.74
C GLY A 295 10.63 10.16 -16.65
N SER A 296 10.57 9.59 -17.85
CA SER A 296 9.39 9.72 -18.71
C SER A 296 8.30 8.73 -18.32
N VAL A 297 7.04 9.21 -18.38
CA VAL A 297 5.84 8.39 -18.18
C VAL A 297 5.03 8.42 -19.46
N LYS A 298 4.61 7.26 -19.95
CA LYS A 298 3.84 7.15 -21.19
C LYS A 298 2.54 6.40 -20.97
N VAL A 299 1.49 6.87 -21.64
CA VAL A 299 0.17 6.23 -21.65
C VAL A 299 -0.06 5.61 -23.02
N TRP A 300 -0.52 4.36 -23.05
CA TRP A 300 -0.69 3.57 -24.27
C TRP A 300 -2.12 3.10 -24.42
N ASP A 301 -2.62 3.10 -25.66
CA ASP A 301 -3.84 2.41 -26.04
C ASP A 301 -3.46 1.11 -26.75
N ARG A 302 -3.83 -0.04 -26.20
CA ARG A 302 -3.49 -1.35 -26.77
C ARG A 302 -4.06 -1.59 -28.17
N ARG A 303 -5.08 -0.82 -28.57
CA ARG A 303 -5.66 -0.88 -29.92
C ARG A 303 -4.78 -0.15 -30.95
N GLN A 304 -3.92 0.76 -30.49
CA GLN A 304 -3.02 1.56 -31.31
C GLN A 304 -1.65 1.73 -30.63
N LEU A 305 -0.86 0.65 -30.61
CA LEU A 305 0.47 0.62 -29.95
C LEU A 305 1.60 1.28 -30.76
N LYS A 306 1.31 1.90 -31.91
CA LYS A 306 2.35 2.54 -32.74
C LYS A 306 2.96 3.75 -32.04
N GLU A 307 2.16 4.49 -31.29
CA GLU A 307 2.56 5.71 -30.59
C GLU A 307 1.86 5.78 -29.23
N ALA A 308 2.50 6.46 -28.27
CA ALA A 308 1.88 6.72 -26.97
C ALA A 308 0.79 7.77 -27.11
N VAL A 309 -0.32 7.58 -26.40
CA VAL A 309 -1.43 8.55 -26.31
C VAL A 309 -0.97 9.83 -25.61
N HIS A 310 -0.19 9.67 -24.53
CA HIS A 310 0.43 10.77 -23.80
C HIS A 310 1.87 10.42 -23.44
N THR A 311 2.73 11.46 -23.41
CA THR A 311 4.09 11.38 -22.87
C THR A 311 4.27 12.54 -21.88
N PHE A 312 4.60 12.21 -20.64
CA PHE A 312 4.84 13.17 -19.57
C PHE A 312 6.31 13.17 -19.19
N LYS A 313 6.88 14.37 -19.06
CA LYS A 313 8.27 14.58 -18.66
C LYS A 313 8.32 15.63 -17.55
N LEU A 314 7.99 15.19 -16.35
CA LEU A 314 8.01 16.01 -15.13
C LEU A 314 9.11 15.56 -14.18
N HIS A 315 9.22 14.24 -13.99
CA HIS A 315 10.25 13.63 -13.14
C HIS A 315 11.63 13.81 -13.77
N ASP A 316 12.63 14.04 -12.92
CA ASP A 316 14.03 14.26 -13.34
C ASP A 316 14.93 13.02 -13.18
N SER A 317 14.37 11.94 -12.62
CA SER A 317 15.06 10.68 -12.30
C SER A 317 14.14 9.48 -12.59
N ALA A 318 14.63 8.26 -12.41
CA ALA A 318 13.92 7.04 -12.79
C ALA A 318 12.55 6.90 -12.12
N ILE A 319 11.56 6.42 -12.89
CA ILE A 319 10.21 6.11 -12.39
C ILE A 319 10.22 4.68 -11.84
N MET A 320 10.10 4.54 -10.52
CA MET A 320 10.09 3.22 -9.87
C MET A 320 8.70 2.58 -9.86
N ARG A 321 7.65 3.39 -9.90
CA ARG A 321 6.27 2.90 -9.80
C ARG A 321 5.29 3.81 -10.55
N VAL A 322 4.34 3.16 -11.22
CA VAL A 322 3.13 3.77 -11.79
C VAL A 322 1.91 2.98 -11.33
N GLU A 323 0.79 3.65 -11.07
CA GLU A 323 -0.45 2.98 -10.65
C GLU A 323 -1.70 3.79 -11.03
N TRP A 324 -2.61 3.18 -11.79
CA TRP A 324 -3.93 3.71 -12.08
C TRP A 324 -4.78 3.75 -10.82
N ALA A 325 -5.53 4.84 -10.65
CA ALA A 325 -6.49 4.94 -9.56
C ALA A 325 -7.65 3.94 -9.77
N PRO A 326 -8.02 3.16 -8.74
CA PRO A 326 -9.08 2.16 -8.85
C PRO A 326 -10.49 2.76 -8.86
N TYR A 327 -10.63 4.06 -8.61
CA TYR A 327 -11.91 4.74 -8.38
C TYR A 327 -12.27 5.79 -9.43
N LYS A 328 -11.34 6.23 -10.28
CA LYS A 328 -11.61 7.25 -11.32
C LYS A 328 -10.88 6.93 -12.62
N PRO A 329 -11.59 6.79 -13.76
CA PRO A 329 -10.97 6.66 -15.07
C PRO A 329 -10.06 7.85 -15.38
N GLY A 330 -8.98 7.61 -16.10
CA GLY A 330 -8.04 8.66 -16.50
C GLY A 330 -7.11 9.17 -15.39
N VAL A 331 -7.26 8.72 -14.14
CA VAL A 331 -6.38 9.12 -13.04
C VAL A 331 -5.34 8.05 -12.75
N PHE A 332 -4.08 8.45 -12.62
CA PHE A 332 -2.98 7.57 -12.21
C PHE A 332 -1.92 8.35 -11.42
N ALA A 333 -1.05 7.62 -10.73
CA ALA A 333 0.11 8.17 -10.04
C ALA A 333 1.41 7.64 -10.64
N SER A 334 2.48 8.44 -10.56
CA SER A 334 3.86 8.06 -10.89
C SER A 334 4.81 8.59 -9.83
N GLY A 335 5.86 7.85 -9.51
CA GLY A 335 6.87 8.28 -8.55
C GLY A 335 8.15 7.46 -8.63
N GLY A 336 9.23 8.00 -8.08
CA GLY A 336 10.52 7.32 -8.16
C GLY A 336 11.68 8.01 -7.45
N GLU A 337 12.84 7.95 -8.07
CA GLU A 337 14.14 8.34 -7.48
C GLU A 337 14.26 9.83 -7.19
N ASP A 338 13.47 10.65 -7.88
CA ASP A 338 13.40 12.09 -7.68
C ASP A 338 12.69 12.49 -6.38
N LYS A 339 12.23 11.49 -5.59
CA LYS A 339 11.63 11.62 -4.25
C LYS A 339 10.20 12.14 -4.28
N LEU A 340 9.59 12.11 -5.47
CA LEU A 340 8.33 12.75 -5.76
C LEU A 340 7.27 11.72 -6.16
N ILE A 341 6.01 12.07 -5.90
CA ILE A 341 4.87 11.33 -6.44
C ILE A 341 3.93 12.32 -7.12
N ALA A 342 3.75 12.19 -8.42
CA ALA A 342 2.84 12.99 -9.22
C ALA A 342 1.54 12.22 -9.44
N VAL A 343 0.41 12.92 -9.32
CA VAL A 343 -0.93 12.41 -9.66
C VAL A 343 -1.42 13.14 -10.89
N TRP A 344 -1.85 12.36 -11.86
CA TRP A 344 -2.25 12.80 -13.18
C TRP A 344 -3.74 12.54 -13.37
N ASP A 345 -4.42 13.46 -14.03
CA ASP A 345 -5.80 13.32 -14.47
C ASP A 345 -5.86 13.64 -15.96
N LEU A 346 -6.06 12.61 -16.79
CA LEU A 346 -6.09 12.74 -18.25
C LEU A 346 -7.29 13.55 -18.75
N GLU A 347 -8.37 13.63 -17.97
CA GLU A 347 -9.55 14.44 -18.31
C GLU A 347 -9.37 15.91 -17.91
N ARG A 348 -8.36 16.21 -17.09
CA ARG A 348 -8.04 17.57 -16.69
C ARG A 348 -7.47 18.33 -17.90
N GLN A 349 -8.36 19.12 -18.50
CA GLN A 349 -8.01 20.18 -19.42
C GLN A 349 -7.73 21.45 -18.62
N ASP A 350 -6.95 22.39 -19.18
CA ASP A 350 -6.67 23.71 -18.59
C ASP A 350 -7.96 24.49 -18.29
N LYS A 351 -8.61 24.17 -17.17
CA LYS A 351 -9.61 25.00 -16.53
C LYS A 351 -8.91 25.71 -15.39
N MET A 352 -7.91 26.53 -15.73
CA MET A 352 -7.44 27.56 -14.82
C MET A 352 -8.65 28.45 -14.51
N PRO A 353 -9.10 28.56 -13.24
CA PRO A 353 -10.20 29.43 -12.89
C PRO A 353 -9.76 30.88 -13.15
N GLY A 354 -10.51 31.61 -13.98
CA GLY A 354 -10.33 33.06 -14.15
C GLY A 354 -9.78 33.52 -15.50
N GLY A 355 -10.51 33.27 -16.58
CA GLY A 355 -10.42 34.06 -17.82
C GLY A 355 -11.14 35.43 -17.70
N GLY A 356 -11.03 36.09 -16.54
CA GLY A 356 -11.50 37.47 -16.33
C GLY A 356 -10.32 38.43 -16.37
N GLU A 357 -10.49 39.58 -17.01
CA GLU A 357 -9.41 40.51 -17.43
C GLU A 357 -8.67 41.25 -16.30
N GLU A 358 -8.85 40.90 -15.03
CA GLU A 358 -8.22 41.60 -13.88
C GLU A 358 -7.42 40.67 -12.94
N ALA A 359 -6.51 39.87 -13.51
CA ALA A 359 -5.57 39.08 -12.70
C ALA A 359 -4.43 39.95 -12.15
N GLY A 360 -4.35 40.09 -10.82
CA GLY A 360 -3.26 40.76 -10.11
C GLY A 360 -1.87 40.14 -10.34
N PRO A 361 -0.78 40.77 -9.86
CA PRO A 361 0.60 40.34 -10.14
C PRO A 361 0.91 38.90 -9.67
N ASP A 362 0.31 38.43 -8.58
CA ASP A 362 0.48 37.06 -8.09
C ASP A 362 -0.20 36.01 -8.97
N ALA A 363 -1.36 36.33 -9.53
CA ALA A 363 -2.07 35.49 -10.49
C ALA A 363 -1.30 35.38 -11.83
N LYS A 364 -0.60 36.45 -12.25
CA LYS A 364 0.30 36.41 -13.40
C LYS A 364 1.52 35.50 -13.16
N LYS A 365 2.12 35.54 -11.96
CA LYS A 365 3.24 34.66 -11.59
C LYS A 365 2.81 33.18 -11.48
N ALA A 366 1.65 32.91 -10.90
CA ALA A 366 1.05 31.57 -10.87
C ALA A 366 0.74 31.06 -12.28
N ARG A 367 0.28 31.94 -13.19
CA ARG A 367 0.05 31.62 -14.61
C ARG A 367 1.34 31.28 -15.36
N THR A 368 2.46 31.95 -15.08
CA THR A 368 3.77 31.62 -15.66
C THR A 368 4.30 30.28 -15.19
N ILE A 369 4.11 29.92 -13.91
CA ILE A 369 4.52 28.62 -13.37
C ILE A 369 3.59 27.50 -13.91
N GLY A 370 2.28 27.72 -13.90
CA GLY A 370 1.28 26.78 -14.43
C GLY A 370 1.43 26.52 -15.93
N ALA A 371 1.83 27.51 -16.72
CA ALA A 371 2.08 27.35 -18.16
C ALA A 371 3.27 26.42 -18.48
N SER A 372 4.14 26.12 -17.50
CA SER A 372 5.27 25.21 -17.68
C SER A 372 4.98 23.76 -17.28
N LEU A 373 3.88 23.52 -16.57
CA LEU A 373 3.49 22.19 -16.10
C LEU A 373 2.43 21.59 -17.02
N PRO A 374 2.42 20.27 -17.25
CA PRO A 374 1.36 19.65 -18.04
C PRO A 374 -0.01 19.88 -17.38
N PRO A 375 -1.06 20.23 -18.13
CA PRO A 375 -2.38 20.52 -17.57
C PRO A 375 -3.01 19.30 -16.89
N GLN A 376 -2.58 18.09 -17.28
CA GLN A 376 -2.98 16.83 -16.67
C GLN A 376 -2.38 16.62 -15.28
N LEU A 377 -1.36 17.38 -14.87
CA LEU A 377 -0.81 17.29 -13.52
C LEU A 377 -1.84 17.81 -12.52
N MET A 378 -2.44 16.91 -11.76
CA MET A 378 -3.46 17.23 -10.77
C MET A 378 -2.83 17.57 -9.41
N PHE A 379 -1.85 16.77 -8.98
CA PHE A 379 -1.23 16.92 -7.67
C PHE A 379 0.21 16.43 -7.67
N HIS A 380 1.00 16.94 -6.72
CA HIS A 380 2.39 16.56 -6.58
C HIS A 380 2.75 16.47 -5.10
N HIS A 381 3.07 15.26 -4.64
CA HIS A 381 3.54 14.99 -3.29
C HIS A 381 5.06 15.07 -3.22
N ALA A 382 5.57 15.94 -2.34
CA ALA A 382 6.99 16.19 -2.11
C ALA A 382 7.39 16.00 -0.63
N GLY A 383 6.74 15.04 0.05
CA GLY A 383 6.93 14.78 1.47
C GLY A 383 8.11 13.85 1.80
N HIS A 384 8.55 13.03 0.86
CA HIS A 384 9.70 12.16 1.04
C HIS A 384 11.03 12.90 0.90
N ARG A 385 12.04 12.42 1.64
CA ARG A 385 13.40 12.98 1.65
C ARG A 385 14.40 12.16 0.86
N SER A 386 13.99 10.98 0.42
CA SER A 386 14.76 10.00 -0.32
C SER A 386 13.87 9.35 -1.39
N GLN A 387 14.46 8.54 -2.25
CA GLN A 387 13.77 7.91 -3.38
C GLN A 387 12.50 7.19 -2.94
N VAL A 388 11.42 7.38 -3.67
CA VAL A 388 10.17 6.64 -3.48
C VAL A 388 10.31 5.33 -4.24
N VAL A 389 10.19 4.21 -3.53
CA VAL A 389 10.43 2.87 -4.11
C VAL A 389 9.13 2.11 -4.39
N ASP A 390 8.09 2.33 -3.58
CA ASP A 390 6.75 1.77 -3.84
C ASP A 390 5.66 2.69 -3.25
N PHE A 391 4.48 2.62 -3.84
CA PHE A 391 3.26 3.26 -3.35
C PHE A 391 2.04 2.49 -3.87
N GLN A 392 0.91 2.68 -3.19
CA GLN A 392 -0.36 2.08 -3.60
C GLN A 392 -1.55 2.96 -3.21
N TRP A 393 -2.47 3.16 -4.15
CA TRP A 393 -3.76 3.79 -3.87
C TRP A 393 -4.53 3.01 -2.82
N HIS A 394 -5.22 3.71 -1.94
CA HIS A 394 -6.15 3.05 -1.04
C HIS A 394 -7.30 2.43 -1.86
N PRO A 395 -7.67 1.16 -1.62
CA PRO A 395 -8.60 0.43 -2.49
C PRO A 395 -10.03 1.01 -2.48
N THR A 396 -10.42 1.70 -1.42
CA THR A 396 -11.81 2.16 -1.21
C THR A 396 -11.97 3.61 -0.77
N ASP A 397 -10.87 4.33 -0.54
CA ASP A 397 -10.88 5.73 -0.06
C ASP A 397 -10.20 6.58 -1.13
N PRO A 398 -10.98 7.28 -1.98
CA PRO A 398 -10.44 8.06 -3.08
C PRO A 398 -9.39 9.06 -2.62
N TYR A 399 -8.31 9.16 -3.39
CA TYR A 399 -7.19 10.07 -3.18
C TYR A 399 -6.40 9.90 -1.87
N THR A 400 -6.58 8.76 -1.18
CA THR A 400 -5.70 8.31 -0.10
C THR A 400 -4.66 7.35 -0.66
N MET A 401 -3.41 7.47 -0.21
CA MET A 401 -2.30 6.64 -0.68
C MET A 401 -1.34 6.30 0.46
N VAL A 402 -0.70 5.13 0.35
CA VAL A 402 0.49 4.77 1.12
C VAL A 402 1.71 4.85 0.23
N SER A 403 2.82 5.36 0.73
CA SER A 403 4.09 5.46 0.01
C SER A 403 5.27 5.22 0.93
N VAL A 404 6.30 4.54 0.41
CA VAL A 404 7.54 4.24 1.14
C VAL A 404 8.75 4.79 0.41
N SER A 405 9.72 5.25 1.20
CA SER A 405 11.01 5.71 0.68
C SER A 405 12.18 4.94 1.26
N ASP A 406 13.24 4.81 0.47
CA ASP A 406 14.49 4.17 0.86
C ASP A 406 15.60 5.21 0.97
N ALA A 407 16.26 5.30 2.12
CA ALA A 407 17.41 6.17 2.37
C ALA A 407 18.71 5.38 2.61
N GLY A 408 18.73 4.07 2.29
CA GLY A 408 19.82 3.12 2.53
C GLY A 408 19.89 2.65 3.98
N ALA A 409 20.03 3.58 4.93
CA ALA A 409 20.17 3.28 6.36
C ALA A 409 18.85 3.47 7.15
N GLY A 410 17.71 3.48 6.46
CA GLY A 410 16.39 3.72 7.02
C GLY A 410 15.40 4.13 5.93
N GLY A 411 14.16 4.42 6.32
CA GLY A 411 13.13 4.80 5.36
C GLY A 411 11.97 5.53 6.01
N THR A 412 11.12 6.13 5.18
CA THR A 412 9.88 6.75 5.64
C THR A 412 8.69 6.04 5.05
N LEU A 413 7.70 5.74 5.90
CA LEU A 413 6.37 5.38 5.48
C LEU A 413 5.49 6.62 5.63
N GLN A 414 4.82 7.03 4.56
CA GLN A 414 3.84 8.09 4.58
C GLN A 414 2.48 7.55 4.13
N VAL A 415 1.43 7.99 4.82
CA VAL A 415 0.05 7.75 4.39
C VAL A 415 -0.64 9.10 4.40
N TRP A 416 -1.24 9.46 3.27
CA TRP A 416 -1.73 10.81 3.08
C TRP A 416 -2.95 10.82 2.18
N ARG A 417 -3.79 11.84 2.38
CA ARG A 417 -5.00 12.07 1.58
C ARG A 417 -4.95 13.45 0.98
N ILE A 418 -5.07 13.53 -0.35
CA ILE A 418 -5.13 14.81 -1.08
C ILE A 418 -6.38 15.56 -0.65
N SER A 419 -6.27 16.88 -0.49
CA SER A 419 -7.44 17.66 -0.13
C SER A 419 -8.53 17.62 -1.20
N ASP A 420 -9.77 17.45 -0.76
CA ASP A 420 -10.96 17.51 -1.63
C ASP A 420 -11.05 18.83 -2.40
N LEU A 421 -10.51 19.91 -1.85
CA LEU A 421 -10.47 21.25 -2.45
C LEU A 421 -9.69 21.31 -3.78
N ILE A 422 -8.85 20.30 -4.06
CA ILE A 422 -7.97 20.29 -5.25
C ILE A 422 -8.70 19.79 -6.50
N TRP A 423 -9.72 18.95 -6.32
CA TRP A 423 -10.38 18.24 -7.42
C TRP A 423 -11.90 18.34 -7.42
N ARG A 424 -12.50 18.86 -6.34
CA ARG A 424 -13.94 19.13 -6.24
C ARG A 424 -14.25 20.63 -6.26
N PRO A 425 -15.49 21.03 -6.59
CA PRO A 425 -15.93 22.40 -6.45
C PRO A 425 -15.83 22.88 -4.99
N ILE A 426 -15.19 24.03 -4.78
CA ILE A 426 -14.90 24.57 -3.44
C ILE A 426 -16.15 24.74 -2.58
N ASP A 427 -17.25 25.26 -3.14
CA ASP A 427 -18.48 25.51 -2.40
C ASP A 427 -19.15 24.23 -1.89
N GLU A 428 -18.99 23.13 -2.64
CA GLU A 428 -19.54 21.83 -2.25
C GLU A 428 -18.74 21.23 -1.10
N VAL A 429 -17.40 21.28 -1.20
CA VAL A 429 -16.50 20.81 -0.14
C VAL A 429 -16.68 21.62 1.14
N LEU A 430 -16.72 22.95 1.05
CA LEU A 430 -16.87 23.82 2.22
C LEU A 430 -18.19 23.57 2.94
N ARG A 431 -19.29 23.37 2.19
CA ARG A 431 -20.60 23.03 2.77
C ARG A 431 -20.55 21.71 3.54
N GLU A 432 -19.91 20.68 3.00
CA GLU A 432 -19.74 19.40 3.69
C GLU A 432 -18.83 19.50 4.91
N LEU A 433 -17.74 20.26 4.83
CA LEU A 433 -16.83 20.45 5.96
C LEU A 433 -17.47 21.22 7.12
N GLU A 434 -18.38 22.16 6.82
CA GLU A 434 -19.10 22.92 7.84
C GLU A 434 -19.98 22.02 8.73
N GLU A 435 -20.56 20.95 8.17
CA GLU A 435 -21.31 19.94 8.93
C GLU A 435 -20.44 19.20 9.96
N HIS A 436 -19.12 19.17 9.74
CA HIS A 436 -18.14 18.50 10.59
C HIS A 436 -17.21 19.47 11.34
N ARG A 437 -17.48 20.79 11.27
CA ARG A 437 -16.61 21.86 11.78
C ARG A 437 -16.17 21.66 13.24
N ASP A 438 -17.12 21.33 14.12
CA ASP A 438 -16.84 21.14 15.56
C ASP A 438 -15.80 20.03 15.77
N TYR A 439 -15.90 18.94 15.02
CA TYR A 439 -14.97 17.83 15.11
C TYR A 439 -13.60 18.18 14.54
N ILE A 440 -13.56 18.77 13.33
CA ILE A 440 -12.32 19.14 12.64
C ILE A 440 -11.48 20.11 13.48
N LEU A 441 -12.13 21.06 14.15
CA LEU A 441 -11.51 22.04 15.03
C LEU A 441 -11.22 21.52 16.45
N GLY A 442 -11.56 20.26 16.75
CA GLY A 442 -11.31 19.66 18.06
C GLY A 442 -12.17 20.24 19.19
N VAL A 443 -13.34 20.79 18.88
CA VAL A 443 -14.31 21.24 19.89
C VAL A 443 -14.85 20.00 20.59
N LYS A 444 -14.40 19.75 21.82
CA LYS A 444 -14.80 18.59 22.63
C LYS A 444 -16.32 18.47 22.71
N GLU A 445 -16.82 17.23 22.60
CA GLU A 445 -18.24 16.89 22.75
C GLU A 445 -18.83 17.38 24.08
N GLU A 446 -18.01 17.47 25.14
CA GLU A 446 -18.33 18.05 26.46
C GLU A 446 -18.77 19.53 26.39
N ALA A 447 -18.27 20.30 25.42
CA ALA A 447 -18.66 21.70 25.25
C ALA A 447 -20.06 21.86 24.62
N ARG A 448 -20.57 20.83 23.94
CA ARG A 448 -21.95 20.82 23.41
C ARG A 448 -22.98 20.66 24.51
N GLU A 449 -22.73 19.79 25.50
CA GLU A 449 -23.65 19.63 26.65
C GLU A 449 -23.70 20.88 27.53
N ALA A 450 -22.57 21.59 27.67
CA ALA A 450 -22.52 22.88 28.37
C ALA A 450 -23.24 24.01 27.59
N ALA A 451 -23.24 23.97 26.26
CA ALA A 451 -23.91 24.95 25.40
C ALA A 451 -25.41 24.65 25.18
N SER A 452 -25.84 23.39 25.30
CA SER A 452 -27.26 22.99 25.19
C SER A 452 -28.02 23.03 26.51
N GLY A 453 -27.40 23.47 27.61
CA GLY A 453 -28.00 23.65 28.93
C GLY A 453 -29.00 24.81 29.01
N ALA A 454 -29.99 24.86 28.12
CA ALA A 454 -31.15 25.72 28.24
C ALA A 454 -32.15 25.11 29.24
N ASN A 455 -31.98 25.52 30.50
CA ASN A 455 -32.96 25.66 31.55
C ASN A 455 -34.41 25.21 31.23
N THR A 456 -34.81 24.02 31.68
CA THR A 456 -36.21 23.71 31.97
C THR A 456 -36.31 22.99 33.31
N ALA A 457 -36.68 23.74 34.35
CA ALA A 457 -37.12 23.18 35.62
C ALA A 457 -38.41 22.37 35.42
N PRO A 458 -38.57 21.17 36.02
CA PRO A 458 -39.88 20.55 36.12
C PRO A 458 -40.64 21.14 37.30
N ALA A 459 -41.87 21.56 37.03
CA ALA A 459 -42.85 21.96 38.03
C ALA A 459 -43.16 20.81 38.99
N ALA A 460 -43.37 21.19 40.25
CA ALA A 460 -43.76 20.30 41.33
C ALA A 460 -45.13 19.67 41.09
N ASP A 461 -45.27 18.38 41.38
CA ASP A 461 -46.51 17.83 41.91
C ASP A 461 -46.21 16.69 42.90
N LYS A 462 -46.90 16.71 44.04
CA LYS A 462 -46.89 15.74 45.15
C LYS A 462 -48.36 15.63 45.63
N PRO A 463 -48.75 14.62 46.43
CA PRO A 463 -48.35 13.22 46.52
C PRO A 463 -49.56 12.27 46.75
N VAL A 464 -49.40 10.93 46.67
CA VAL A 464 -50.24 10.00 47.48
C VAL A 464 -49.39 8.81 47.98
N ARG A 465 -49.57 8.49 49.28
CA ARG A 465 -48.89 7.50 50.12
C ARG A 465 -49.52 6.11 50.08
N SER A 466 -48.68 5.07 50.20
CA SER A 466 -48.75 3.91 51.13
C SER A 466 -47.81 2.82 50.58
N GLY A 467 -46.94 2.09 51.27
CA GLY A 467 -46.64 1.86 52.68
C GLY A 467 -46.13 0.41 52.83
N VAL A 468 -44.81 0.25 53.01
CA VAL A 468 -44.07 -0.81 53.77
C VAL A 468 -44.15 -2.30 53.33
N THR A 469 -43.01 -2.93 52.98
CA THR A 469 -42.22 -3.89 53.83
C THR A 469 -40.96 -4.42 53.11
N ASP A 470 -39.89 -4.58 53.90
CA ASP A 470 -38.55 -5.16 53.63
C ASP A 470 -38.55 -6.58 53.02
N THR A 471 -37.52 -6.87 52.21
CA THR A 471 -36.54 -7.95 52.51
C THR A 471 -35.37 -7.96 51.52
N THR A 472 -34.16 -8.01 52.07
CA THR A 472 -32.86 -8.16 51.42
C THR A 472 -32.57 -9.63 51.11
N VAL A 473 -32.02 -9.93 49.92
CA VAL A 473 -31.31 -11.20 49.66
C VAL A 473 -30.00 -10.91 48.92
N VAL A 474 -28.95 -11.50 49.47
CA VAL A 474 -27.52 -11.38 49.18
C VAL A 474 -27.12 -12.32 48.03
N ALA A 475 -26.19 -11.87 47.18
CA ALA A 475 -25.55 -12.67 46.14
C ALA A 475 -24.43 -13.57 46.71
N PRO A 476 -24.23 -14.81 46.21
CA PRO A 476 -23.05 -15.60 46.53
C PRO A 476 -21.97 -15.49 45.45
N ALA A 477 -20.74 -15.34 45.94
CA ALA A 477 -19.48 -15.27 45.20
C ALA A 477 -18.92 -16.66 44.85
N ALA A 478 -18.08 -16.70 43.81
CA ALA A 478 -17.31 -17.87 43.38
C ALA A 478 -16.03 -18.08 44.22
N PRO A 479 -15.60 -19.34 44.49
CA PRO A 479 -14.35 -19.60 45.20
C PRO A 479 -13.13 -19.81 44.28
N LYS A 480 -11.97 -19.41 44.81
CA LYS A 480 -10.60 -19.64 44.32
C LYS A 480 -9.98 -20.88 45.00
N GLY A 481 -8.95 -21.47 44.37
CA GLY A 481 -7.92 -22.32 45.00
C GLY A 481 -7.32 -23.33 44.00
N ALA A 482 -6.06 -23.18 43.54
CA ALA A 482 -4.78 -23.72 44.10
C ALA A 482 -4.64 -25.26 43.90
N SER A 483 -3.51 -25.93 43.68
CA SER A 483 -2.10 -25.74 43.23
C SER A 483 -1.49 -27.17 43.17
N LYS A 484 -0.33 -27.37 42.50
CA LYS A 484 0.45 -28.64 42.41
C LYS A 484 0.68 -29.29 43.79
N GLU A 485 0.77 -30.62 43.99
CA GLU A 485 1.92 -31.53 43.74
C GLU A 485 1.61 -32.92 44.36
N GLU A 486 2.35 -33.97 43.95
CA GLU A 486 2.57 -35.31 44.57
C GLU A 486 1.63 -36.52 44.37
N ALA A 487 2.33 -37.65 44.11
CA ALA A 487 2.12 -39.03 44.55
C ALA A 487 1.53 -40.10 43.58
N ALA A 488 2.48 -40.79 42.95
CA ALA A 488 2.60 -42.19 42.55
C ALA A 488 1.56 -43.27 42.95
N ALA A 489 1.37 -44.18 41.97
CA ALA A 489 1.33 -45.65 42.03
C ALA A 489 0.11 -46.42 42.59
N ARG A 490 -0.54 -47.21 41.71
CA ARG A 490 -0.95 -48.64 41.81
C ARG A 490 -1.88 -48.96 40.61
N ALA A 491 -1.49 -49.77 39.62
CA ALA A 491 -1.35 -51.23 39.57
C ALA A 491 -2.64 -51.97 39.14
N ALA A 492 -2.53 -52.75 38.05
CA ALA A 492 -3.42 -53.81 37.51
C ALA A 492 -4.83 -53.38 37.07
N ASP A 493 -5.39 -53.81 35.94
CA ASP A 493 -5.57 -55.21 35.51
C ASP A 493 -6.01 -55.29 34.02
N SER A 494 -5.93 -56.50 33.44
CA SER A 494 -6.41 -57.01 32.13
C SER A 494 -5.48 -56.93 30.90
N ALA A 495 -4.63 -57.97 30.78
CA ALA A 495 -4.37 -58.72 29.55
C ALA A 495 -5.70 -59.31 29.01
N ASP A 496 -5.93 -59.66 27.74
CA ASP A 496 -5.21 -60.46 26.73
C ASP A 496 -6.16 -60.55 25.50
N PRO A 497 -5.90 -61.30 24.39
CA PRO A 497 -4.66 -61.70 23.75
C PRO A 497 -4.66 -61.50 22.20
N MET A 498 -3.47 -61.78 21.64
CA MET A 498 -3.07 -62.21 20.28
C MET A 498 -4.13 -62.57 19.21
N ASP A 499 -3.83 -62.19 17.96
CA ASP A 499 -3.68 -63.18 16.88
C ASP A 499 -2.70 -62.65 15.80
N GLU A 500 -1.64 -63.41 15.52
CA GLU A 500 -0.71 -63.23 14.40
C GLU A 500 -0.98 -64.33 13.36
N SER A 501 -1.12 -63.92 12.10
CA SER A 501 -0.75 -64.72 10.92
C SER A 501 -0.35 -63.83 9.78
#